data_AF-A0A2W6VAK4-F1
#
_entry.id   AF-A0A2W6VAK4-F1
#
_cell.length_a   1.000
_cell.length_b   1.000
_cell.length_c   1.000
_cell.angle_alpha   90.00
_cell.angle_beta   90.00
_cell.angle_gamma   90.00
#
_symmetry.space_group_name_H-M   'P 1'
#
loop_
_entity.id
_entity.type
_entity.pdbx_description
1 polymer ?
#
loop_
_entity_poly.entity_id
_entity_poly.type
_entity_poly.pdbx_seq_one_letter_code
_entity_poly.pdbx_strand_id
1 'polypeptide(L)' 'MKKLLIVALATLLVACSQGLSGTWNDGMGMVSYTFDSDGKVTVETLGKAQQSRYTRDGNTLKV' A
#
# COMPACT_ATOMS: atom_id res chain seq x y z
N MET A 1 11.54 -29.53 17.29
CA MET A 1 10.41 -29.32 16.36
C MET A 1 9.48 -28.17 16.77
N LYS A 2 9.05 -28.05 18.04
CA LYS A 2 8.22 -26.92 18.53
C LYS A 2 8.82 -25.51 18.29
N LYS A 3 10.15 -25.36 18.33
CA LYS A 3 10.83 -24.07 18.09
C LYS A 3 10.72 -23.59 16.63
N LEU A 4 10.58 -24.49 15.65
CA LEU A 4 10.42 -24.15 14.24
C LEU A 4 9.02 -23.60 13.93
N LEU A 5 8.00 -24.07 14.67
CA LEU A 5 6.62 -23.60 14.52
C LEU A 5 6.44 -22.14 14.97
N ILE A 6 7.17 -21.71 16.01
CA ILE A 6 7.08 -20.33 16.52
C ILE A 6 7.71 -19.34 15.52
N VAL A 7 8.82 -19.73 14.88
CA VAL A 7 9.47 -18.91 13.85
C VAL A 7 8.60 -18.77 12.60
N ALA A 8 7.93 -19.84 12.18
CA ALA A 8 7.00 -19.82 11.04
C ALA A 8 5.77 -18.92 11.29
N LEU A 9 5.27 -18.88 12.53
CA LEU A 9 4.11 -18.04 12.87
C LEU A 9 4.47 -16.54 12.91
N ALA A 10 5.68 -16.19 13.36
CA ALA A 10 6.13 -14.79 13.41
C ALA A 10 6.34 -14.17 12.01
N THR A 11 6.75 -14.96 11.01
CA THR A 11 6.95 -14.46 9.63
C THR A 11 5.62 -14.24 8.89
N LEU A 12 4.55 -14.93 9.28
CA LEU A 12 3.20 -14.75 8.73
C LEU A 12 2.58 -13.39 9.09
N LEU A 13 2.92 -12.80 10.26
CA LEU A 13 2.36 -11.50 10.67
C LEU A 13 2.97 -10.31 9.93
N VAL A 14 4.21 -10.43 9.43
CA VAL A 14 4.90 -9.35 8.71
C VAL A 14 4.33 -9.16 7.29
N ALA A 15 3.75 -10.21 6.70
CA ALA A 15 3.19 -10.16 5.34
C ALA A 15 1.90 -9.32 5.24
N CYS A 16 1.20 -9.06 6.35
CA CYS A 16 -0.07 -8.33 6.33
C CYS A 16 0.06 -6.81 6.54
N SER A 17 1.27 -6.29 6.81
CA SER A 17 1.49 -4.87 7.08
C SER A 17 2.33 -4.15 6.03
N GLN A 18 2.70 -4.80 4.93
CA GLN A 18 3.41 -4.12 3.85
C GLN A 18 2.44 -3.18 3.13
N GLY A 19 2.79 -1.89 3.10
CA GLY A 19 2.09 -0.89 2.31
C GLY A 19 2.04 -1.29 0.83
N LEU A 20 1.08 -0.75 0.10
CA LEU A 20 1.04 -0.80 -1.34
C LEU A 20 2.27 -0.12 -1.93
N SER A 21 2.80 -0.70 -3.00
CA SER A 21 3.82 -0.08 -3.84
C SER A 21 3.45 -0.23 -5.31
N GLY A 22 3.67 0.85 -6.08
CA GLY A 22 3.42 0.86 -7.52
C GLY A 22 2.56 2.03 -7.98
N THR A 23 2.26 2.04 -9.27
CA THR A 23 1.46 3.09 -9.90
C THR A 23 0.24 2.47 -10.57
N TRP A 24 -0.93 3.05 -10.32
CA TRP A 24 -2.21 2.68 -10.91
C TRP A 24 -2.78 3.87 -11.66
N ASN A 25 -3.31 3.63 -12.84
CA ASN A 25 -4.00 4.65 -13.62
C ASN A 25 -5.47 4.28 -13.75
N ASP A 26 -6.35 5.27 -13.81
CA ASP A 26 -7.72 5.04 -14.23
C ASP A 26 -7.77 4.61 -15.71
N GLY A 27 -8.88 4.02 -16.14
CA GLY A 27 -9.01 3.47 -17.51
C GLY A 27 -8.87 4.51 -18.63
N MET A 28 -8.91 5.81 -18.29
CA MET A 28 -8.78 6.93 -19.22
C MET A 28 -7.42 7.63 -19.14
N GLY A 29 -6.56 7.28 -18.16
CA GLY A 29 -5.27 7.92 -17.93
C GLY A 29 -5.36 9.37 -17.43
N MET A 30 -6.50 9.79 -16.89
CA MET A 30 -6.69 11.13 -16.32
C MET A 30 -6.20 11.24 -14.88
N VAL A 31 -6.22 10.12 -14.16
CA VAL A 31 -5.84 10.04 -12.74
C VAL A 31 -4.80 8.93 -12.55
N SER A 32 -3.68 9.29 -11.93
CA SER A 32 -2.63 8.36 -11.53
C SER A 32 -2.50 8.33 -10.00
N TYR A 33 -2.35 7.13 -9.45
CA TYR A 33 -2.11 6.88 -8.03
C TYR A 33 -0.78 6.16 -7.89
N THR A 34 0.21 6.81 -7.29
CA THR A 34 1.50 6.20 -6.97
C THR A 34 1.57 5.95 -5.47
N PHE A 35 1.66 4.69 -5.08
CA PHE A 35 1.82 4.30 -3.68
C PHE A 35 3.29 3.99 -3.39
N ASP A 36 3.77 4.55 -2.28
CA ASP A 36 5.08 4.26 -1.72
C ASP A 36 4.94 3.22 -0.60
N SER A 37 5.96 2.38 -0.46
CA SER A 37 6.03 1.35 0.58
C SER A 37 6.06 1.92 2.01
N ASP A 38 6.28 3.23 2.16
CA ASP A 38 6.27 3.96 3.43
C ASP A 38 4.86 4.46 3.86
N GLY A 39 3.83 4.04 3.14
CA GLY A 39 2.44 4.36 3.45
C GLY A 39 1.98 5.72 2.93
N LYS A 40 2.60 6.24 1.87
CA LYS A 40 2.16 7.44 1.16
C LYS A 40 1.52 7.10 -0.17
N VAL A 41 0.61 7.96 -0.59
CA VAL A 41 0.01 7.95 -1.92
C VAL A 41 0.16 9.33 -2.54
N THR A 42 0.61 9.37 -3.78
CA THR A 42 0.60 10.54 -4.63
C THR A 42 -0.51 10.38 -5.65
N VAL A 43 -1.47 11.29 -5.63
CA VAL A 43 -2.57 11.36 -6.60
C VAL A 43 -2.23 12.47 -7.59
N GLU A 44 -2.09 12.10 -8.85
CA GLU A 44 -1.93 13.05 -9.95
C GLU A 44 -3.22 13.10 -10.77
N THR A 45 -3.72 14.30 -11.03
CA THR A 45 -4.91 14.53 -11.84
C THR A 45 -4.67 15.72 -12.76
N LEU A 46 -4.72 15.49 -14.07
CA LEU A 46 -4.52 16.53 -15.09
C LEU A 46 -3.26 17.39 -14.85
N GLY A 47 -2.15 16.74 -14.49
CA GLY A 47 -0.85 17.40 -14.24
C GLY A 47 -0.71 18.08 -12.87
N LYS A 48 -1.69 17.94 -11.97
CA LYS A 48 -1.59 18.38 -10.57
C LYS A 48 -1.37 17.18 -9.66
N ALA A 49 -0.32 17.19 -8.87
CA ALA A 49 0.00 16.13 -7.91
C ALA A 49 -0.27 16.58 -6.47
N GLN A 50 -0.90 15.71 -5.69
CA GLN A 50 -1.05 15.84 -4.25
C GLN A 50 -0.58 14.55 -3.57
N GLN A 51 0.30 14.69 -2.58
CA GLN A 51 0.76 13.57 -1.77
C GLN A 51 0.05 13.58 -0.41
N SER A 52 -0.31 12.40 0.08
CA SER A 52 -0.91 12.22 1.40
C SER A 52 -0.53 10.87 1.99
N ARG A 53 -0.60 10.74 3.31
CA ARG A 53 -0.43 9.45 3.98
C ARG A 53 -1.74 8.67 3.84
N TYR A 54 -1.66 7.35 3.70
CA TYR A 54 -2.85 6.51 3.78
C TYR A 54 -2.71 5.47 4.89
N THR A 55 -3.86 4.99 5.35
CA THR A 55 -3.98 3.82 6.20
C THR A 55 -4.81 2.77 5.47
N ARG A 56 -4.49 1.50 5.70
CA ARG A 56 -5.21 0.37 5.12
C ARG A 56 -6.07 -0.28 6.19
N ASP A 57 -7.36 -0.39 5.88
CA ASP A 57 -8.37 -1.03 6.71
C ASP A 57 -9.01 -2.17 5.89
N GLY A 58 -8.41 -3.35 6.01
CA GLY A 58 -8.73 -4.51 5.17
C GLY A 58 -8.50 -4.23 3.68
N ASN A 59 -9.59 -4.10 2.92
CA ASN A 59 -9.58 -3.79 1.48
C ASN A 59 -9.82 -2.31 1.17
N THR A 60 -9.98 -1.46 2.19
CA THR A 60 -10.24 -0.02 2.02
C THR A 60 -8.99 0.78 2.34
N LEU A 61 -8.74 1.84 1.57
CA LEU A 61 -7.69 2.83 1.84
C LEU A 61 -8.34 4.12 2.34
N LYS A 62 -7.79 4.69 3.41
CA LYS A 62 -8.22 5.96 3.99
C LYS A 62 -7.05 6.93 3.96
N VAL A 63 -7.28 8.14 3.48
CA VAL A 63 -6.29 9.23 3.36
C VAL A 63 -6.58 10.28 4.42
#